data_AF-A0A286F6T5-F1
#
_entry.id   AF-A0A286F6T5-F1
#
_cell.length_a   1.000
_cell.length_b   1.000
_cell.length_c   1.000
_cell.angle_alpha   90.00
_cell.angle_beta   90.00
_cell.angle_gamma   90.00
#
_symmetry.space_group_name_H-M   'P 1'
#
loop_
_entity.id
_entity.type
_entity.pdbx_description
1 polymer ?
#
loop_
_entity_poly.entity_id
_entity_poly.type
_entity_poly.pdbx_seq_one_letter_code
_entity_poly.pdbx_strand_id
1 'polypeptide(L)'
;MATPYAVRSFRNIILVLTIISSLTTACKKSGGADDVDPRDQYIGTYEGGYQSVIRFGGAELKPETGTTTITVTKSSNNKEIYIDIKGTRPYQVTAELTGTSFNVIDRTQDQIYVQGTTFTGQYSATGVFDKNQFAMSTTTETLQGGTVISRAESIMGVKK
;
A
#
# COMPACT_ATOMS: atom_id res chain seq x y z
N MET A 1 -52.52 62.71 -15.53
CA MET A 1 -51.79 62.04 -16.62
C MET A 1 -50.69 61.21 -15.98
N ALA A 2 -50.92 59.91 -15.76
CA ALA A 2 -49.96 59.03 -15.09
C ALA A 2 -48.91 58.56 -16.10
N THR A 3 -47.65 58.93 -15.87
CA THR A 3 -46.50 58.59 -16.73
C THR A 3 -46.28 57.07 -16.78
N PRO A 4 -46.29 56.43 -17.97
CA PRO A 4 -46.30 54.96 -18.11
C PRO A 4 -44.92 54.29 -17.99
N TYR A 5 -43.87 55.02 -17.60
CA TYR A 5 -42.48 54.52 -17.64
C TYR A 5 -42.07 53.69 -16.41
N ALA A 6 -42.82 53.72 -15.30
CA ALA A 6 -42.44 53.04 -14.06
C ALA A 6 -42.67 51.52 -14.08
N VAL A 7 -43.62 51.03 -14.90
CA VAL A 7 -44.07 49.62 -14.88
C VAL A 7 -43.07 48.67 -15.55
N ARG A 8 -42.23 49.18 -16.47
CA ARG A 8 -41.27 48.37 -17.23
C ARG A 8 -39.99 48.03 -16.43
N SER A 9 -39.59 48.91 -15.51
CA SER A 9 -38.37 48.75 -14.70
C SER A 9 -38.52 47.69 -13.60
N PHE A 10 -39.67 47.66 -12.93
CA PHE A 10 -39.95 46.69 -11.86
C PHE A 10 -39.96 45.23 -12.35
N ARG A 11 -40.42 45.00 -13.58
CA ARG A 11 -40.52 43.65 -14.16
C ARG A 11 -39.16 43.03 -14.45
N ASN A 12 -38.16 43.84 -14.79
CA ASN A 12 -36.79 43.38 -15.02
C ASN A 12 -36.05 43.08 -13.71
N ILE A 13 -36.32 43.83 -12.64
CA ILE A 13 -35.71 43.63 -11.32
C ILE A 13 -36.18 42.32 -10.69
N ILE A 14 -37.47 42.01 -10.77
CA ILE A 14 -38.04 40.76 -10.23
C ILE A 14 -37.45 39.53 -10.93
N LEU A 15 -37.27 39.60 -12.24
CA LEU A 15 -36.74 38.50 -13.05
C LEU A 15 -35.24 38.24 -12.76
N VAL A 16 -34.46 39.30 -12.51
CA VAL A 16 -33.06 39.18 -12.07
C VAL A 16 -32.97 38.55 -10.67
N LEU A 17 -33.85 38.95 -9.74
CA LEU A 17 -33.84 38.38 -8.38
C LEU A 17 -34.17 36.88 -8.36
N THR A 18 -35.06 36.42 -9.27
CA THR A 18 -35.42 35.00 -9.36
C THR A 18 -34.28 34.16 -9.90
N ILE A 19 -33.52 34.67 -10.89
CA ILE A 19 -32.35 33.98 -11.46
C ILE A 19 -31.21 33.86 -10.43
N ILE A 20 -30.98 34.88 -9.61
CA ILE A 20 -29.92 34.84 -8.59
C ILE A 20 -30.29 33.86 -7.46
N SER A 21 -31.58 33.74 -7.12
CA SER A 21 -32.06 32.79 -6.09
C SER A 21 -32.01 31.32 -6.51
N SER A 22 -32.09 31.02 -7.81
CA SER A 22 -32.00 29.63 -8.33
C SER A 22 -30.55 29.15 -8.52
N LEU A 23 -29.58 30.06 -8.56
CA LEU A 23 -28.15 29.75 -8.69
C LEU A 23 -27.47 29.43 -7.35
N THR A 24 -28.04 29.86 -6.22
CA THR A 24 -27.46 29.66 -4.87
C THR A 24 -27.88 28.37 -4.18
N THR A 25 -28.86 27.64 -4.73
CA THR A 25 -29.38 26.37 -4.18
C THR A 25 -28.82 25.11 -4.83
N ALA A 26 -27.89 25.23 -5.79
CA ALA A 26 -27.31 24.09 -6.50
C ALA A 26 -26.00 23.55 -5.90
N CYS A 27 -25.52 24.07 -4.76
CA CYS A 27 -24.50 23.38 -3.97
C CYS A 27 -25.16 22.29 -3.13
N LYS A 28 -25.63 21.22 -3.80
CA LYS A 28 -25.83 19.95 -3.10
C LYS A 28 -24.48 19.57 -2.49
N LYS A 29 -24.41 19.66 -1.17
CA LYS A 29 -23.41 18.95 -0.37
C LYS A 29 -23.57 17.47 -0.72
N SER A 30 -22.76 16.95 -1.65
CA SER A 30 -22.64 15.52 -1.90
C SER A 30 -21.88 14.90 -0.72
N GLY A 31 -22.55 14.90 0.43
CA GLY A 31 -22.09 14.27 1.65
C GLY A 31 -22.64 12.86 1.69
N GLY A 32 -21.81 11.93 1.25
CA GLY A 32 -21.97 10.50 1.42
C GLY A 32 -20.62 9.91 1.14
N ALA A 33 -19.66 10.12 2.05
CA ALA A 33 -18.51 9.24 2.09
C ALA A 33 -19.09 7.88 2.48
N ASP A 34 -19.34 7.04 1.47
CA ASP A 34 -19.25 5.61 1.71
C ASP A 34 -17.94 5.41 2.49
N ASP A 35 -18.00 4.68 3.59
CA ASP A 35 -16.83 4.39 4.42
C ASP A 35 -15.93 3.44 3.63
N VAL A 36 -15.27 3.99 2.59
CA VAL A 36 -14.43 3.26 1.66
C VAL A 36 -13.21 2.85 2.44
N ASP A 37 -13.08 1.54 2.66
CA ASP A 37 -11.92 0.97 3.32
C ASP A 37 -10.67 1.33 2.49
N PRO A 38 -9.72 2.11 3.05
CA PRO A 38 -8.54 2.54 2.32
C PRO A 38 -7.66 1.36 1.87
N ARG A 39 -7.89 0.15 2.39
CA ARG A 39 -7.19 -1.07 1.98
C ARG A 39 -7.68 -1.61 0.65
N ASP A 40 -8.91 -1.30 0.23
CA ASP A 40 -9.54 -1.89 -0.95
C ASP A 40 -8.75 -1.64 -2.24
N GLN A 41 -8.04 -0.50 -2.32
CA GLN A 41 -7.15 -0.19 -3.44
C GLN A 41 -5.94 -1.15 -3.56
N TYR A 42 -5.50 -1.74 -2.45
CA TYR A 42 -4.31 -2.60 -2.38
C TYR A 42 -4.62 -4.10 -2.48
N ILE A 43 -5.88 -4.50 -2.38
CA ILE A 43 -6.27 -5.92 -2.50
C ILE A 43 -6.09 -6.37 -3.94
N GLY A 44 -5.54 -7.58 -4.10
CA GLY A 44 -5.44 -8.23 -5.40
C GLY A 44 -4.20 -9.10 -5.51
N THR A 45 -3.92 -9.51 -6.74
CA THR A 45 -2.75 -10.32 -7.07
C THR A 45 -1.76 -9.47 -7.86
N TYR A 46 -0.49 -9.55 -7.45
CA TYR A 46 0.63 -8.88 -8.07
C TYR A 46 1.60 -9.94 -8.60
N GLU A 47 2.14 -9.71 -9.78
CA GLU A 47 3.18 -10.57 -10.36
C GLU A 47 4.47 -9.79 -10.57
N GLY A 48 5.60 -10.41 -10.23
CA GLY A 48 6.89 -9.82 -10.51
C GLY A 48 8.05 -10.69 -10.07
N GLY A 49 9.05 -10.03 -9.49
CA GLY A 49 10.37 -10.59 -9.24
C GLY A 49 10.71 -10.66 -7.76
N TYR A 50 11.57 -11.62 -7.45
CA TYR A 50 12.22 -11.81 -6.17
C TYR A 50 13.73 -11.81 -6.38
N GLN A 51 14.46 -11.13 -5.51
CA GLN A 51 15.91 -11.17 -5.42
C GLN A 51 16.32 -11.33 -3.97
N SER A 52 17.36 -12.12 -3.71
CA SER A 52 17.90 -12.35 -2.38
C SER A 52 19.40 -12.48 -2.41
N VAL A 53 20.07 -11.91 -1.41
CA VAL A 53 21.51 -11.98 -1.25
C VAL A 53 21.82 -12.33 0.18
N ILE A 54 22.61 -13.39 0.37
CA ILE A 54 23.16 -13.77 1.67
C ILE A 54 24.58 -13.20 1.78
N ARG A 55 24.85 -12.53 2.90
CA ARG A 55 26.19 -12.04 3.26
C ARG A 55 26.68 -12.73 4.52
N PHE A 56 27.92 -13.18 4.50
CA PHE A 56 28.60 -13.81 5.63
C PHE A 56 29.98 -13.17 5.79
N GLY A 57 30.23 -12.47 6.89
CA GLY A 57 31.52 -11.81 7.12
C GLY A 57 31.90 -10.79 6.05
N GLY A 58 30.91 -10.12 5.45
CA GLY A 58 31.10 -9.14 4.38
C GLY A 58 31.21 -9.71 2.96
N ALA A 59 31.34 -11.03 2.80
CA ALA A 59 31.31 -11.67 1.49
C ALA A 59 29.87 -12.03 1.07
N GLU A 60 29.52 -11.78 -0.19
CA GLU A 60 28.25 -12.23 -0.77
C GLU A 60 28.40 -13.67 -1.26
N LEU A 61 27.58 -14.58 -0.72
CA LEU A 61 27.77 -16.02 -0.94
C LEU A 61 26.87 -16.61 -2.02
N LYS A 62 25.66 -16.08 -2.19
CA LYS A 62 24.70 -16.63 -3.15
C LYS A 62 23.60 -15.62 -3.47
N PRO A 63 23.65 -14.94 -4.62
CA PRO A 63 22.48 -14.26 -5.14
C PRO A 63 21.46 -15.29 -5.64
N GLU A 64 20.21 -15.11 -5.27
CA GLU A 64 19.07 -15.88 -5.75
C GLU A 64 18.07 -14.94 -6.40
N THR A 65 17.59 -15.29 -7.58
CA THR A 65 16.56 -14.51 -8.29
C THR A 65 15.46 -15.45 -8.75
N GLY A 66 14.23 -14.95 -8.77
CA GLY A 66 13.10 -15.73 -9.25
C GLY A 66 11.89 -14.87 -9.56
N THR A 67 10.83 -15.53 -10.00
CA THR A 67 9.52 -14.92 -10.14
C THR A 67 8.71 -15.15 -8.87
N THR A 68 7.76 -14.26 -8.63
CA THR A 68 6.89 -14.34 -7.46
C THR A 68 5.50 -13.83 -7.79
N THR A 69 4.51 -14.46 -7.16
CA THR A 69 3.12 -14.01 -7.16
C THR A 69 2.78 -13.61 -5.73
N ILE A 70 2.39 -12.36 -5.55
CA ILE A 70 1.98 -11.80 -4.26
C ILE A 70 0.46 -11.66 -4.26
N THR A 71 -0.22 -12.19 -3.25
CA THR A 71 -1.65 -12.00 -3.06
C THR A 71 -1.87 -11.21 -1.78
N VAL A 72 -2.54 -10.06 -1.90
CA VAL A 72 -2.85 -9.16 -0.80
C VAL A 72 -4.35 -9.25 -0.50
N THR A 73 -4.69 -9.56 0.75
CA THR A 73 -6.08 -9.65 1.24
C THR A 73 -6.28 -8.86 2.53
N LYS A 74 -7.53 -8.53 2.86
CA LYS A 74 -7.85 -7.81 4.10
C LYS A 74 -7.68 -8.70 5.32
N SER A 75 -7.07 -8.14 6.36
CA SER A 75 -7.17 -8.70 7.71
C SER A 75 -8.49 -8.28 8.39
N SER A 76 -8.80 -8.95 9.49
CA SER A 76 -9.92 -8.62 10.37
C SER A 76 -9.76 -7.24 11.03
N ASN A 77 -8.51 -6.81 11.29
CA ASN A 77 -8.19 -5.48 11.80
C ASN A 77 -8.12 -4.47 10.64
N ASN A 78 -8.74 -3.29 10.80
CA ASN A 78 -8.86 -2.26 9.77
C ASN A 78 -7.53 -1.63 9.32
N LYS A 79 -6.44 -1.83 10.06
CA LYS A 79 -5.09 -1.38 9.68
C LYS A 79 -4.22 -2.47 9.12
N GLU A 80 -4.70 -3.72 9.07
CA GLU A 80 -3.86 -4.86 8.70
C GLU A 80 -4.25 -5.45 7.35
N ILE A 81 -3.27 -6.03 6.69
CA ILE A 81 -3.40 -6.83 5.47
C ILE A 81 -2.63 -8.13 5.61
N TYR A 82 -3.13 -9.17 4.94
CA TYR A 82 -2.40 -10.41 4.76
C TYR A 82 -1.70 -10.39 3.40
N ILE A 83 -0.43 -10.79 3.40
CA ILE A 83 0.41 -10.89 2.21
C ILE A 83 0.83 -12.34 2.09
N ASP A 84 0.34 -13.03 1.07
CA ASP A 84 0.75 -14.39 0.71
C ASP A 84 1.68 -14.33 -0.50
N ILE A 85 2.90 -14.83 -0.33
CA ILE A 85 3.95 -14.80 -1.33
C ILE A 85 4.17 -16.23 -1.80
N LYS A 86 3.99 -16.44 -3.10
CA LYS A 86 4.32 -17.70 -3.80
C LYS A 86 5.52 -17.49 -4.71
N GLY A 87 6.25 -18.57 -5.00
CA GLY A 87 7.44 -18.54 -5.87
C GLY A 87 8.61 -19.27 -5.22
N THR A 88 9.82 -18.73 -5.38
CA THR A 88 11.07 -19.34 -4.92
C THR A 88 11.13 -19.59 -3.41
N ARG A 89 10.74 -18.60 -2.60
CA ARG A 89 10.62 -18.73 -1.14
C ARG A 89 9.20 -18.36 -0.72
N PRO A 90 8.27 -19.33 -0.66
CA PRO A 90 6.89 -19.04 -0.32
C PRO A 90 6.73 -18.82 1.18
N TYR A 91 5.95 -17.81 1.55
CA TYR A 91 5.55 -17.56 2.94
C TYR A 91 4.35 -16.60 3.01
N GLN A 92 3.72 -16.55 4.17
CA GLN A 92 2.62 -15.65 4.46
C GLN A 92 2.97 -14.80 5.68
N VAL A 93 2.57 -13.53 5.64
CA VAL A 93 2.75 -12.57 6.72
C VAL A 93 1.54 -11.63 6.84
N THR A 94 1.39 -11.06 8.01
CA THR A 94 0.45 -9.98 8.33
C THR A 94 1.25 -8.70 8.47
N ALA A 95 0.79 -7.66 7.79
CA ALA A 95 1.41 -6.35 7.82
C ALA A 95 0.44 -5.27 8.27
N GLU A 96 0.93 -4.33 9.06
CA GLU A 96 0.20 -3.12 9.44
C GLU A 96 0.48 -2.01 8.42
N LEU A 97 -0.58 -1.37 7.93
CA LEU A 97 -0.56 -0.27 6.98
C LEU A 97 -0.44 1.08 7.68
N THR A 98 0.40 1.94 7.11
CA THR A 98 0.54 3.35 7.44
C THR A 98 0.57 4.16 6.14
N GLY A 99 -0.60 4.63 5.71
CA GLY A 99 -0.75 5.24 4.38
C GLY A 99 -0.55 4.22 3.27
N THR A 100 0.40 4.46 2.37
CA THR A 100 0.80 3.53 1.30
C THR A 100 1.88 2.55 1.73
N SER A 101 2.53 2.77 2.88
CA SER A 101 3.58 1.92 3.41
C SER A 101 3.03 0.87 4.36
N PHE A 102 3.75 -0.23 4.55
CA PHE A 102 3.40 -1.27 5.51
C PHE A 102 4.64 -1.87 6.18
N ASN A 103 4.44 -2.39 7.38
CA ASN A 103 5.45 -3.14 8.14
C ASN A 103 4.89 -4.52 8.51
N VAL A 104 5.67 -5.57 8.33
CA VAL A 104 5.30 -6.92 8.77
C VAL A 104 5.37 -6.98 10.30
N ILE A 105 4.31 -7.50 10.94
CA ILE A 105 4.15 -7.47 12.41
C ILE A 105 4.11 -8.86 13.05
N ASP A 106 3.83 -9.91 12.29
CA ASP A 106 3.62 -11.27 12.82
C ASP A 106 4.81 -12.21 12.58
N ARG A 107 5.88 -11.72 11.95
CA ARG A 107 7.13 -12.45 11.75
C ARG A 107 8.30 -11.66 12.29
N THR A 108 8.98 -12.23 13.28
CA THR A 108 10.13 -11.59 13.95
C THR A 108 11.43 -12.36 13.78
N GLN A 109 11.37 -13.59 13.25
CA GLN A 109 12.54 -14.42 12.97
C GLN A 109 12.43 -15.13 11.62
N ASP A 110 13.57 -15.38 10.99
CA ASP A 110 13.69 -16.26 9.83
C ASP A 110 15.02 -17.04 9.89
N GLN A 111 15.11 -18.08 9.09
CA GLN A 111 16.27 -18.95 9.01
C GLN A 111 17.14 -18.64 7.79
N ILE A 112 18.43 -18.46 8.02
CA ILE A 112 19.47 -18.31 7.00
C ILE A 112 20.25 -19.62 6.90
N TYR A 113 20.31 -20.20 5.70
CA TYR A 113 21.08 -21.42 5.45
C TYR A 113 22.38 -21.07 4.72
N VAL A 114 23.52 -21.40 5.34
CA VAL A 114 24.87 -21.12 4.82
C VAL A 114 25.75 -22.35 5.03
N GLN A 115 26.35 -22.85 3.95
CA GLN A 115 27.35 -23.93 3.98
C GLN A 115 26.93 -25.15 4.84
N GLY A 116 25.69 -25.62 4.71
CA GLY A 116 25.21 -26.79 5.47
C GLY A 116 24.64 -26.48 6.85
N THR A 117 24.76 -25.24 7.31
CA THR A 117 24.32 -24.83 8.65
C THR A 117 23.16 -23.83 8.56
N THR A 118 22.16 -24.00 9.43
CA THR A 118 21.03 -23.09 9.57
C THR A 118 21.25 -22.17 10.76
N PHE A 119 21.09 -20.87 10.53
CA PHE A 119 21.15 -19.84 11.56
C PHE A 119 19.80 -19.16 11.68
N THR A 120 19.31 -18.99 12.90
CA THR A 120 18.10 -18.19 13.15
C THR A 120 18.51 -16.73 13.38
N GLY A 121 17.86 -15.81 12.68
CA GLY A 121 18.12 -14.38 12.79
C GLY A 121 16.86 -13.57 13.04
N GLN A 122 17.06 -12.34 13.46
CA GLN A 122 16.01 -11.34 13.59
C GLN A 122 15.53 -10.95 12.21
N TYR A 123 14.23 -11.04 11.99
CA TYR A 123 13.59 -10.69 10.73
C TYR A 123 12.88 -9.35 10.86
N SER A 124 13.02 -8.53 9.84
CA SER A 124 12.25 -7.30 9.64
C SER A 124 11.85 -7.19 8.19
N ALA A 125 10.63 -6.76 7.92
CA ALA A 125 10.18 -6.47 6.57
C ALA A 125 9.28 -5.24 6.52
N THR A 126 9.52 -4.44 5.49
CA THR A 126 8.79 -3.21 5.22
C THR A 126 8.49 -3.13 3.73
N GLY A 127 7.40 -2.49 3.36
CA GLY A 127 7.09 -2.29 1.96
C GLY A 127 6.20 -1.10 1.70
N VAL A 128 5.88 -0.93 0.43
CA VAL A 128 5.08 0.18 -0.08
C VAL A 128 4.23 -0.30 -1.26
N PHE A 129 3.03 0.27 -1.34
CA PHE A 129 2.19 0.24 -2.52
C PHE A 129 2.33 1.57 -3.27
N ASP A 130 2.72 1.53 -4.54
CA ASP A 130 2.72 2.71 -5.40
C ASP A 130 1.86 2.44 -6.63
N LYS A 131 0.67 3.05 -6.68
CA LYS A 131 -0.35 2.80 -7.72
C LYS A 131 -0.66 1.30 -7.83
N ASN A 132 -0.22 0.67 -8.93
CA ASN A 132 -0.39 -0.74 -9.21
C ASN A 132 0.84 -1.57 -8.83
N GLN A 133 1.82 -1.01 -8.12
CA GLN A 133 3.05 -1.68 -7.76
C GLN A 133 3.06 -2.07 -6.29
N PHE A 134 3.62 -3.23 -6.03
CA PHE A 134 3.98 -3.73 -4.72
C PHE A 134 5.50 -3.80 -4.65
N ALA A 135 6.09 -3.25 -3.60
CA ALA A 135 7.51 -3.42 -3.31
C ALA A 135 7.68 -3.72 -1.82
N MET A 136 8.46 -4.75 -1.51
CA MET A 136 8.78 -5.16 -0.15
C MET A 136 10.25 -5.50 -0.05
N SER A 137 10.88 -5.02 1.02
CA SER A 137 12.24 -5.36 1.38
C SER A 137 12.23 -6.10 2.70
N THR A 138 12.96 -7.21 2.75
CA THR A 138 13.13 -8.01 3.97
C THR A 138 14.60 -8.04 4.34
N THR A 139 14.86 -8.15 5.64
CA THR A 139 16.20 -8.38 6.17
C THR A 139 16.11 -9.39 7.29
N THR A 140 17.00 -10.37 7.26
CA THR A 140 17.22 -11.30 8.37
C THR A 140 18.67 -11.19 8.79
N GLU A 141 18.94 -10.96 10.07
CA GLU A 141 20.31 -10.79 10.57
C GLU A 141 20.55 -11.56 11.87
N THR A 142 21.75 -12.12 12.01
CA THR A 142 22.21 -12.80 13.23
C THR A 142 23.72 -12.63 13.40
N LEU A 143 24.17 -12.63 14.64
CA LEU A 143 25.58 -12.53 15.00
C LEU A 143 26.06 -13.88 15.53
N GLN A 144 27.09 -14.44 14.90
CA GLN A 144 27.65 -15.74 15.26
C GLN A 144 29.16 -15.61 15.44
N GLY A 145 29.65 -15.81 16.66
CA GLY A 145 31.08 -15.73 16.97
C GLY A 145 31.72 -14.39 16.57
N GLY A 146 30.98 -13.28 16.65
CA GLY A 146 31.44 -11.95 16.24
C GLY A 146 31.33 -11.66 14.73
N THR A 147 30.84 -12.60 13.93
CA THR A 147 30.60 -12.42 12.49
C THR A 147 29.11 -12.22 12.21
N VAL A 148 28.77 -11.17 11.47
CA VAL A 148 27.40 -10.92 11.03
C VAL A 148 27.06 -11.82 9.84
N ILE A 149 25.93 -12.49 9.95
CA ILE A 149 25.29 -13.26 8.87
C ILE A 149 23.97 -12.57 8.57
N SER A 150 23.78 -12.17 7.32
CA SER A 150 22.57 -11.46 6.90
C SER A 150 22.01 -12.03 5.61
N ARG A 151 20.70 -11.92 5.45
CA ARG A 151 20.00 -12.11 4.17
C ARG A 151 19.15 -10.88 3.93
N ALA A 152 19.33 -10.25 2.78
CA ALA A 152 18.47 -9.18 2.31
C ALA A 152 17.67 -9.68 1.11
N GLU A 153 16.36 -9.44 1.10
CA GLU A 153 15.49 -9.82 -0.01
C GLU A 153 14.70 -8.60 -0.52
N SER A 154 14.49 -8.56 -1.83
CA SER A 154 13.67 -7.57 -2.51
C SER A 154 12.59 -8.30 -3.31
N ILE A 155 11.34 -7.96 -3.05
CA ILE A 155 10.16 -8.54 -3.68
C ILE A 155 9.39 -7.40 -4.33
N MET A 156 9.18 -7.52 -5.63
CA MET A 156 8.45 -6.52 -6.41
C MET A 156 7.36 -7.19 -7.24
N GLY A 157 6.24 -6.51 -7.42
CA GLY A 157 5.14 -6.99 -8.23
C GLY A 157 4.32 -5.87 -8.83
N VAL A 158 3.67 -6.16 -9.96
CA VAL A 158 2.69 -5.28 -10.61
C VAL A 158 1.33 -5.96 -10.54
N LYS A 159 0.30 -5.19 -10.16
CA LYS A 159 -1.08 -5.64 -10.02
C LYS A 159 -1.61 -6.09 -11.38
N LYS A 160 -2.27 -7.25 -11.39
CA LYS A 160 -2.98 -7.78 -12.55
C LYS A 160 -4.31 -7.08 -12.80
#